data_AF-A0A1Y3LBG3-F1
#
_entry.id   AF-A0A1Y3LBG3-F1
#
_cell.length_a   1.000
_cell.length_b   1.000
_cell.length_c   1.000
_cell.angle_alpha   90.00
_cell.angle_beta   90.00
_cell.angle_gamma   90.00
#
_symmetry.space_group_name_H-M   'P 1'
#
loop_
_entity.id
_entity.type
_entity.pdbx_description
1 polymer ?
#
loop_
_entity_poly.entity_id
_entity_poly.type
_entity_poly.pdbx_seq_one_letter_code
_entity_poly.pdbx_strand_id
1 'polypeptide(L)'
;MTFRVKEALKNANKASQEADNAVSKLEQARKQLSQAEDYAFDINDVLKSVYGQFDKYFEHLKYLDRHIEEVRSRRLDPQVEMAKFSDTILQLIDNGYALAAILVDLITTPLFKLKEVNGEVVKDKNNVPVMATDADGSMILNAVALDQQLAETRTKAAAINPA
;
A
#
# COMPACT_ATOMS: atom_id res chain seq x y z
N MET A 1 -10.26 32.80 -53.63
CA MET A 1 -10.90 33.12 -52.33
C MET A 1 -11.51 31.89 -51.64
N THR A 2 -12.08 30.94 -52.39
CA THR A 2 -12.71 29.69 -51.89
C THR A 2 -11.78 28.66 -51.23
N PHE A 3 -10.50 28.59 -51.62
CA PHE A 3 -9.54 27.64 -51.04
C PHE A 3 -9.21 27.93 -49.56
N ARG A 4 -8.96 29.20 -49.23
CA ARG A 4 -8.63 29.63 -47.85
C ARG A 4 -9.77 29.38 -46.85
N VAL A 5 -11.03 29.50 -47.30
CA VAL A 5 -12.20 29.22 -46.46
C VAL A 5 -12.32 27.71 -46.17
N LYS A 6 -12.02 26.85 -47.16
CA LYS A 6 -12.00 25.39 -46.96
C LYS A 6 -10.89 24.94 -46.00
N GLU A 7 -9.69 25.52 -46.12
CA GLU A 7 -8.60 25.26 -45.16
C GLU A 7 -8.94 25.76 -43.76
N ALA A 8 -9.49 26.97 -43.63
CA ALA A 8 -9.93 27.50 -42.33
C ALA A 8 -10.98 26.59 -41.67
N LEU A 9 -11.97 26.10 -42.42
CA LEU A 9 -12.97 25.16 -41.92
C LEU A 9 -12.36 23.81 -41.51
N LYS A 10 -11.44 23.26 -42.31
CA LYS A 10 -10.73 22.02 -41.97
C LYS A 10 -9.93 22.18 -40.68
N ASN A 11 -9.23 23.29 -40.53
CA ASN A 11 -8.44 23.58 -39.34
C ASN A 11 -9.33 23.80 -38.11
N ALA A 12 -10.45 24.51 -38.24
CA ALA A 12 -11.42 24.69 -37.17
C ALA A 12 -12.01 23.35 -36.71
N ASN A 13 -12.39 22.47 -37.65
CA ASN A 13 -12.90 21.13 -37.33
C ASN A 13 -11.84 20.28 -36.63
N LYS A 14 -10.59 20.32 -37.10
CA LYS A 14 -9.48 19.61 -36.45
C LYS A 14 -9.24 20.11 -35.03
N ALA A 15 -9.23 21.43 -34.83
CA ALA A 15 -9.08 22.03 -33.52
C ALA A 15 -10.23 21.65 -32.57
N SER A 16 -11.48 21.61 -33.07
CA SER A 16 -12.62 21.13 -32.30
C SER A 16 -12.46 19.67 -31.87
N GLN A 17 -12.05 18.80 -32.79
CA GLN A 17 -11.82 17.38 -32.49
C GLN A 17 -10.68 17.18 -31.49
N GLU A 18 -9.59 17.94 -31.61
CA GLU A 18 -8.48 17.92 -30.66
C GLU A 18 -8.94 18.39 -29.26
N ALA A 19 -9.79 19.42 -29.19
CA ALA A 19 -10.37 19.90 -27.94
C ALA A 19 -11.30 18.85 -27.31
N ASP A 20 -12.21 18.25 -28.08
CA ASP A 20 -13.13 17.21 -27.59
C ASP A 20 -12.36 16.00 -27.04
N ASN A 21 -11.32 15.57 -27.75
CA ASN A 21 -10.42 14.50 -27.30
C ASN A 21 -9.69 14.87 -26.01
N ALA A 22 -9.24 16.12 -25.87
CA ALA A 22 -8.58 16.59 -24.66
C ALA A 22 -9.53 16.60 -23.46
N VAL A 23 -10.78 17.06 -23.65
CA VAL A 23 -11.82 17.03 -22.61
C VAL A 23 -12.08 15.59 -22.16
N SER A 24 -12.25 14.66 -23.09
CA SER A 24 -12.47 13.24 -22.76
C SER A 24 -11.32 12.63 -21.97
N LYS A 25 -10.06 12.89 -22.35
CA LYS A 25 -8.86 12.45 -21.60
C LYS A 25 -8.84 13.00 -20.19
N LEU A 26 -9.19 14.27 -20.00
CA LEU A 26 -9.22 14.91 -18.68
C LEU A 26 -10.32 14.33 -17.78
N GLU A 27 -11.49 14.01 -18.33
CA GLU A 27 -12.56 13.35 -17.59
C GLU A 27 -12.14 11.95 -17.11
N GLN A 28 -11.47 11.18 -17.96
CA GLN A 28 -10.92 9.87 -17.60
C GLN A 28 -9.83 9.98 -16.54
N ALA A 29 -8.89 10.91 -16.70
CA ALA A 29 -7.83 11.16 -15.72
C ALA A 29 -8.41 11.56 -14.36
N ARG A 30 -9.45 12.40 -14.32
CA ARG A 30 -10.15 12.76 -13.08
C ARG A 30 -10.74 11.53 -12.39
N LYS A 31 -11.35 10.63 -13.16
CA LYS A 31 -11.96 9.40 -12.63
C LYS A 31 -10.90 8.45 -12.05
N GLN A 32 -9.78 8.27 -12.77
CA GLN A 32 -8.66 7.47 -12.30
C GLN A 32 -8.01 8.06 -11.04
N LEU A 33 -7.87 9.38 -10.97
CA LEU A 33 -7.33 10.06 -9.79
C LEU A 33 -8.23 9.87 -8.56
N SER A 34 -9.54 10.02 -8.73
CA SER A 34 -10.52 9.77 -7.66
C SER A 34 -10.41 8.33 -7.13
N GLN A 35 -10.28 7.34 -8.02
CA GLN A 35 -10.11 5.95 -7.61
C GLN A 35 -8.78 5.70 -6.89
N ALA A 36 -7.70 6.35 -7.33
CA ALA A 36 -6.41 6.25 -6.67
C ALA A 36 -6.45 6.87 -5.26
N GLU A 37 -7.18 7.97 -5.11
CA GLU A 37 -7.43 8.63 -3.82
C GLU A 37 -8.24 7.72 -2.89
N ASP A 38 -9.33 7.11 -3.37
CA ASP A 38 -10.13 6.16 -2.60
C ASP A 38 -9.25 5.01 -2.05
N TYR A 39 -8.42 4.40 -2.90
CA TYR A 39 -7.49 3.36 -2.46
C TYR A 39 -6.45 3.87 -1.45
N ALA A 40 -5.94 5.09 -1.63
CA ALA A 40 -4.99 5.66 -0.68
C ALA A 40 -5.61 5.84 0.72
N PHE A 41 -6.88 6.24 0.79
CA PHE A 41 -7.63 6.32 2.04
C PHE A 41 -7.86 4.93 2.65
N ASP A 42 -8.32 3.97 1.86
CA ASP A 42 -8.57 2.60 2.34
C ASP A 42 -7.31 1.93 2.88
N ILE A 43 -6.19 2.05 2.16
CA ILE A 43 -4.88 1.55 2.61
C ILE A 43 -4.49 2.20 3.93
N ASN A 44 -4.57 3.53 4.02
CA ASN A 44 -4.23 4.25 5.24
C ASN A 44 -5.07 3.80 6.45
N ASP A 45 -6.37 3.61 6.25
CA ASP A 45 -7.27 3.23 7.33
C ASP A 45 -7.03 1.81 7.82
N VAL A 46 -6.79 0.88 6.89
CA VAL A 46 -6.39 -0.49 7.23
C VAL A 46 -5.04 -0.51 7.94
N LEU A 47 -4.03 0.20 7.42
CA LEU A 47 -2.71 0.27 8.04
C LEU A 47 -2.78 0.82 9.46
N LYS A 48 -3.52 1.90 9.70
CA LYS A 48 -3.72 2.45 11.06
C LYS A 48 -4.35 1.43 12.00
N SER A 49 -5.35 0.69 11.53
CA SER A 49 -6.02 -0.33 12.34
C SER A 49 -5.06 -1.47 12.72
N VAL A 50 -4.32 -2.02 11.76
CA VAL A 50 -3.37 -3.11 12.00
C VAL A 50 -2.17 -2.63 12.83
N TYR A 51 -1.65 -1.44 12.54
CA TYR A 51 -0.58 -0.81 13.32
C TYR A 51 -1.00 -0.61 14.78
N GLY A 52 -2.24 -0.18 15.04
CA GLY A 52 -2.76 -0.04 16.40
C GLY A 52 -2.82 -1.36 17.17
N GLN A 53 -2.93 -2.51 16.49
CA GLN A 53 -2.80 -3.82 17.12
C GLN A 53 -1.34 -4.16 17.38
N PHE A 54 -0.48 -3.95 16.38
CA PHE A 54 0.97 -4.18 16.48
C PHE A 54 1.59 -3.38 17.62
N ASP A 55 1.21 -2.12 17.76
CA ASP A 55 1.74 -1.21 18.77
C ASP A 55 1.48 -1.71 20.19
N LYS A 56 0.32 -2.35 20.45
CA LYS A 56 0.04 -2.98 21.75
C LYS A 56 1.03 -4.08 22.07
N TYR A 57 1.25 -5.01 21.13
CA TYR A 57 2.24 -6.07 21.28
C TYR A 57 3.64 -5.49 21.52
N PHE A 58 4.00 -4.44 20.78
CA PHE A 58 5.27 -3.76 20.93
C PHE A 58 5.43 -3.11 22.32
N GLU A 59 4.38 -2.48 22.86
CA GLU A 59 4.38 -1.93 24.21
C GLU A 59 4.53 -3.01 25.30
N HIS A 60 3.94 -4.20 25.11
CA HIS A 60 4.16 -5.33 26.03
C HIS A 60 5.63 -5.78 26.03
N LEU A 61 6.28 -5.82 24.87
CA LEU A 61 7.71 -6.15 24.79
C LEU A 61 8.58 -5.09 25.48
N LYS A 62 8.27 -3.79 25.31
CA LYS A 62 8.96 -2.70 26.05
C LYS A 62 8.75 -2.79 27.56
N TYR A 63 7.56 -3.19 28.00
CA TYR A 63 7.29 -3.41 29.42
C TYR A 63 8.15 -4.56 29.96
N LEU A 64 8.21 -5.68 29.24
CA LEU A 64 9.02 -6.82 29.62
C LEU A 64 10.51 -6.48 29.71
N ASP A 65 11.04 -5.77 28.71
CA ASP A 65 12.43 -5.32 28.69
C ASP A 65 12.78 -4.49 29.94
N ARG A 66 11.92 -3.51 30.28
CA ARG A 66 12.07 -2.74 31.52
C ARG A 66 12.00 -3.62 32.77
N HIS A 67 11.11 -4.60 32.81
CA HIS A 67 11.00 -5.51 33.94
C HIS A 67 12.26 -6.37 34.12
N ILE A 68 12.87 -6.85 33.03
CA ILE A 68 14.15 -7.58 33.06
C ILE A 68 15.25 -6.71 33.69
N GLU A 69 15.33 -5.44 33.29
CA GLU A 69 16.30 -4.49 33.86
C GLU A 69 16.06 -4.24 35.36
N GLU A 70 14.80 -4.15 35.80
CA GLU A 70 14.46 -4.04 37.22
C GLU A 70 14.89 -5.29 38.01
N VAL A 71 14.62 -6.49 37.50
CA VAL A 71 15.04 -7.77 38.12
C VAL A 71 16.55 -7.82 38.27
N ARG A 72 17.29 -7.45 37.22
CA ARG A 72 18.76 -7.36 37.24
C ARG A 72 19.25 -6.37 38.30
N SER A 73 18.63 -5.19 38.40
CA SER A 73 19.00 -4.16 39.38
C SER A 73 18.84 -4.62 40.83
N ARG A 74 17.88 -5.52 41.09
CA ARG A 74 17.60 -6.13 42.40
C ARG A 74 18.47 -7.35 42.71
N ARG A 75 19.42 -7.70 41.84
CA ARG A 75 20.27 -8.90 41.94
C ARG A 75 19.49 -10.22 42.03
N LEU A 76 18.28 -10.23 41.47
CA LEU A 76 17.49 -11.43 41.28
C LEU A 76 17.93 -12.11 39.98
N ASP A 77 17.74 -13.43 39.87
CA ASP A 77 18.07 -14.17 38.66
C ASP A 77 17.02 -13.89 37.56
N PRO A 78 17.39 -13.24 36.44
CA PRO A 78 16.45 -12.95 35.36
C PRO A 78 15.87 -14.21 34.74
N GLN A 79 16.59 -15.33 34.71
CA GLN A 79 16.09 -16.57 34.11
C GLN A 79 14.92 -17.14 34.92
N VAL A 80 14.99 -17.09 36.25
CA VAL A 80 13.91 -17.56 37.14
C VAL A 80 12.67 -16.68 37.01
N GLU A 81 12.84 -15.37 36.93
CA GLU A 81 11.72 -14.45 36.76
C GLU A 81 11.11 -14.53 35.35
N MET A 82 11.92 -14.70 34.30
CA MET A 82 11.44 -14.84 32.92
C MET A 82 10.76 -16.18 32.65
N ALA A 83 11.16 -17.26 33.34
CA ALA A 83 10.48 -18.55 33.23
C ALA A 83 8.99 -18.46 33.56
N LYS A 84 8.59 -17.50 34.43
CA LYS A 84 7.19 -17.26 34.81
C LYS A 84 6.33 -16.70 33.67
N PHE A 85 6.96 -16.18 32.62
CA PHE A 85 6.30 -15.51 31.50
C PHE A 85 6.62 -16.15 30.15
N SER A 86 7.44 -17.22 30.11
CA SER A 86 8.08 -17.70 28.88
C SER A 86 7.12 -17.98 27.72
N ASP A 87 6.04 -18.72 27.95
CA ASP A 87 5.03 -19.02 26.92
C ASP A 87 4.27 -17.77 26.47
N THR A 88 3.95 -16.86 27.40
CA THR A 88 3.28 -15.60 27.10
C THR A 88 4.17 -14.67 26.27
N ILE A 89 5.46 -14.60 26.57
CA ILE A 89 6.42 -13.77 25.84
C ILE A 89 6.57 -14.27 24.41
N LEU A 90 6.74 -15.59 24.22
CA LEU A 90 6.84 -16.17 22.88
C LEU A 90 5.59 -15.87 22.05
N GLN A 91 4.40 -16.02 22.64
CA GLN A 91 3.16 -15.69 21.95
C GLN A 91 3.05 -14.20 21.58
N LEU A 92 3.47 -13.29 22.46
CA LEU A 92 3.49 -11.85 22.17
C LEU A 92 4.43 -11.51 21.02
N ILE A 93 5.61 -12.15 20.99
CA ILE A 93 6.61 -11.98 19.92
C ILE A 93 6.05 -12.49 18.59
N ASP A 94 5.51 -13.72 18.58
CA ASP A 94 4.98 -14.34 17.36
C ASP A 94 3.82 -13.54 16.76
N ASN A 95 2.89 -13.08 17.60
CA ASN A 95 1.77 -12.25 17.17
C ASN A 95 2.26 -10.87 16.65
N GLY A 96 3.25 -10.27 17.31
CA GLY A 96 3.86 -9.02 16.86
C GLY A 96 4.54 -9.15 15.49
N TYR A 97 5.30 -10.23 15.28
CA TYR A 97 5.91 -10.53 13.98
C TYR A 97 4.88 -10.81 12.89
N ALA A 98 3.81 -11.54 13.21
CA ALA A 98 2.73 -11.81 12.26
C ALA A 98 2.04 -10.51 11.82
N LEU A 99 1.75 -9.59 12.74
CA LEU A 99 1.20 -8.27 12.41
C LEU A 99 2.17 -7.43 11.56
N ALA A 100 3.47 -7.47 11.87
CA ALA A 100 4.48 -6.77 11.08
C ALA A 100 4.55 -7.30 9.64
N ALA A 101 4.51 -8.62 9.46
CA ALA A 101 4.48 -9.23 8.12
C ALA A 101 3.23 -8.80 7.34
N ILE A 102 2.06 -8.80 7.98
CA ILE A 102 0.81 -8.32 7.38
C ILE A 102 0.91 -6.85 6.92
N LEU A 103 1.50 -5.98 7.75
CA LEU A 103 1.74 -4.57 7.38
C LEU A 103 2.67 -4.46 6.16
N VAL A 104 3.76 -5.24 6.13
CA VAL A 104 4.71 -5.26 5.01
C VAL A 104 4.03 -5.68 3.72
N ASP A 105 3.21 -6.74 3.74
CA ASP A 105 2.50 -7.21 2.55
C ASP A 105 1.59 -6.11 1.95
N LEU A 106 0.85 -5.38 2.81
CA LEU A 106 0.00 -4.27 2.36
C LEU A 106 0.83 -3.08 1.84
N ILE A 107 1.87 -2.68 2.56
CA ILE A 107 2.74 -1.53 2.18
C ILE A 107 3.46 -1.79 0.86
N THR A 108 3.89 -3.03 0.62
CA THR A 108 4.66 -3.39 -0.58
C THR A 108 3.77 -3.70 -1.79
N THR A 109 2.45 -3.72 -1.63
CA THR A 109 1.51 -3.90 -2.75
C THR A 109 1.44 -2.61 -3.59
N PRO A 110 1.81 -2.66 -4.88
CA PRO A 110 1.83 -1.46 -5.71
C PRO A 110 0.43 -0.89 -5.95
N LEU A 111 0.26 0.42 -5.76
CA LEU A 111 -0.98 1.14 -6.09
C LEU A 111 -1.31 1.07 -7.60
N PHE A 112 -0.28 1.18 -8.44
CA PHE A 112 -0.38 1.06 -9.90
C PHE A 112 0.28 -0.23 -10.37
N LYS A 113 -0.23 -0.79 -11.47
CA LYS A 113 0.33 -1.99 -12.09
C LYS A 113 1.72 -1.70 -12.61
N LEU A 114 2.64 -2.63 -12.38
CA LEU A 114 3.95 -2.61 -13.01
C LEU A 114 3.82 -3.05 -14.47
N LYS A 115 4.67 -2.48 -15.33
CA LYS A 115 4.79 -2.91 -16.71
C LYS A 115 5.60 -4.20 -16.75
N GLU A 116 5.03 -5.22 -17.37
CA GLU A 116 5.67 -6.52 -17.52
C GLU A 116 5.83 -6.90 -19.00
N VAL A 117 6.94 -7.55 -19.32
CA VAL A 117 7.20 -8.16 -20.63
C VAL A 117 7.73 -9.56 -20.37
N ASN A 118 7.05 -10.58 -20.90
CA ASN A 118 7.38 -12.00 -20.68
C ASN A 118 7.45 -12.40 -19.19
N GLY A 119 6.64 -11.77 -18.34
CA GLY A 119 6.61 -12.03 -16.90
C GLY A 119 7.72 -11.33 -16.10
N GLU A 120 8.56 -10.52 -16.75
CA GLU A 120 9.57 -9.71 -16.07
C GLU A 120 9.15 -8.24 -15.99
N VAL A 121 9.35 -7.64 -14.81
CA VAL A 121 9.10 -6.22 -14.57
C VAL A 121 10.10 -5.40 -15.37
N VAL A 122 9.57 -4.53 -16.24
CA VAL A 122 10.38 -3.58 -17.01
C VAL A 122 10.93 -2.51 -16.08
N LYS A 123 12.22 -2.21 -16.21
CA LYS A 123 12.89 -1.16 -15.45
C LYS A 123 13.46 -0.08 -16.35
N ASP A 124 13.53 1.13 -15.83
CA ASP A 124 14.15 2.26 -16.52
C ASP A 124 15.68 2.23 -16.42
N LYS A 125 16.33 3.26 -16.98
CA LYS A 125 17.80 3.43 -16.95
C LYS A 125 18.41 3.54 -15.54
N ASN A 126 17.58 3.84 -14.53
CA ASN A 126 17.98 3.96 -13.13
C ASN A 126 17.60 2.71 -12.32
N ASN A 127 17.20 1.61 -12.98
CA ASN A 127 16.77 0.37 -12.35
C ASN A 127 15.45 0.52 -11.54
N VAL A 128 14.62 1.52 -11.88
CA VAL A 128 13.31 1.74 -11.25
C VAL A 128 12.22 1.04 -12.07
N PRO A 129 11.30 0.27 -11.46
CA PRO A 129 10.17 -0.34 -12.15
C PRO A 129 9.31 0.70 -12.90
N VAL A 130 8.98 0.39 -14.15
CA VAL A 130 8.11 1.21 -14.99
C VAL A 130 6.65 0.82 -14.73
N MET A 131 5.76 1.80 -14.60
CA MET A 131 4.32 1.54 -14.44
C MET A 131 3.67 1.21 -15.79
N ALA A 132 2.67 0.34 -15.77
CA ALA A 132 1.82 0.08 -16.92
C ALA A 132 0.89 1.29 -17.15
N THR A 133 0.72 1.67 -18.42
CA THR A 133 -0.14 2.77 -18.82
C THR A 133 -1.24 2.31 -19.77
N ASP A 134 -2.38 2.99 -19.74
CA ASP A 134 -3.44 2.82 -20.73
C ASP A 134 -3.08 3.47 -22.08
N ALA A 135 -4.01 3.44 -23.02
CA ALA A 135 -3.82 3.99 -24.37
C ALA A 135 -3.59 5.51 -24.38
N ASP A 136 -4.00 6.21 -23.33
CA ASP A 136 -3.84 7.66 -23.18
C ASP A 136 -2.56 8.04 -22.42
N GLY A 137 -1.83 7.04 -21.92
CA GLY A 137 -0.59 7.23 -21.17
C GLY A 137 -0.79 7.37 -19.66
N SER A 138 -2.02 7.22 -19.16
CA SER A 138 -2.31 7.26 -17.73
C SER A 138 -1.95 5.93 -17.06
N MET A 139 -1.45 5.98 -15.82
CA MET A 139 -1.11 4.78 -15.07
C MET A 139 -2.35 3.93 -14.75
N ILE A 140 -2.21 2.62 -14.89
CA ILE A 140 -3.29 1.67 -14.63
C ILE A 140 -3.28 1.28 -13.14
N LEU A 141 -4.40 1.49 -12.44
CA LEU A 141 -4.57 1.05 -11.05
C LEU A 141 -4.46 -0.47 -10.92
N ASN A 142 -3.85 -0.91 -9.82
CA ASN A 142 -3.73 -2.32 -9.48
C ASN A 142 -4.93 -2.82 -8.65
N ALA A 143 -6.15 -2.42 -9.04
CA ALA A 143 -7.38 -2.61 -8.26
C ALA A 143 -7.56 -4.06 -7.76
N VAL A 144 -7.36 -5.05 -8.64
CA VAL A 144 -7.51 -6.49 -8.27
C VAL A 144 -6.57 -6.89 -7.14
N ALA A 145 -5.28 -6.54 -7.23
CA ALA A 145 -4.32 -6.91 -6.19
C ALA A 145 -4.55 -6.10 -4.91
N LEU A 146 -4.94 -4.83 -5.02
CA LEU A 146 -5.27 -3.98 -3.88
C LEU A 146 -6.49 -4.50 -3.12
N ASP A 147 -7.58 -4.81 -3.82
CA ASP A 147 -8.80 -5.36 -3.23
C ASP A 147 -8.50 -6.67 -2.50
N GLN A 148 -7.76 -7.57 -3.15
CA GLN A 148 -7.33 -8.83 -2.57
C GLN A 148 -6.47 -8.58 -1.32
N GLN A 149 -5.45 -7.74 -1.43
CA GLN A 149 -4.52 -7.49 -0.32
C GLN A 149 -5.21 -6.81 0.86
N LEU A 150 -6.11 -5.85 0.62
CA LEU A 150 -6.88 -5.18 1.66
C LEU A 150 -7.79 -6.18 2.39
N ALA A 151 -8.47 -7.06 1.65
CA ALA A 151 -9.29 -8.11 2.24
C ALA A 151 -8.45 -9.10 3.07
N GLU A 152 -7.36 -9.61 2.50
CA GLU A 152 -6.44 -10.52 3.19
C GLU A 152 -5.85 -9.88 4.44
N THR A 153 -5.44 -8.62 4.37
CA THR A 153 -4.89 -7.87 5.51
C THR A 153 -5.89 -7.80 6.65
N ARG A 154 -7.14 -7.43 6.36
CA ARG A 154 -8.22 -7.37 7.36
C ARG A 154 -8.46 -8.76 7.98
N THR A 155 -8.54 -9.80 7.16
CA THR A 155 -8.80 -11.17 7.62
C THR A 155 -7.66 -11.71 8.47
N LYS A 156 -6.41 -11.61 8.02
CA LYS A 156 -5.24 -12.11 8.73
C LYS A 156 -5.04 -11.37 10.05
N ALA A 157 -5.19 -10.03 10.07
CA ALA A 157 -5.06 -9.26 11.30
C ALA A 157 -6.16 -9.60 12.31
N ALA A 158 -7.41 -9.77 11.87
CA ALA A 158 -8.52 -10.16 12.74
C ALA A 158 -8.39 -11.57 13.34
N ALA A 159 -7.59 -12.44 12.71
CA ALA A 159 -7.31 -13.78 13.21
C ALA A 159 -6.20 -13.81 14.28
N ILE A 160 -5.45 -12.71 14.47
CA ILE A 160 -4.45 -12.61 15.52
C ILE A 160 -5.16 -12.26 16.82
N ASN A 161 -4.85 -13.01 17.87
CA ASN A 161 -5.44 -12.79 19.19
C ASN A 161 -5.19 -11.34 19.64
N PRO A 162 -6.06 -10.75 20.46
CA PRO A 162 -5.75 -9.48 21.09
C PRO A 162 -4.57 -9.65 22.09
N ALA A 163 -3.72 -8.62 22.14
CA ALA A 163 -2.67 -8.48 23.16
C ALA A 163 -3.28 -8.27 24.55
#